data_AF-A0A0W0SBN8-F1
#
_entry.id   AF-A0A0W0SBN8-F1
#
_cell.length_a   1.000
_cell.length_b   1.000
_cell.length_c   1.000
_cell.angle_alpha   90.00
_cell.angle_beta   90.00
_cell.angle_gamma   90.00
#
_symmetry.space_group_name_H-M   'P 1'
#
loop_
_entity.id
_entity.type
_entity.pdbx_description
1 polymer ?
#
loop_
_entity_poly.entity_id
_entity_poly.type
_entity_poly.pdbx_seq_one_letter_code
_entity_poly.pdbx_strand_id
1 'polypeptide(L)'
;MIEKHELVGQYEEKQKQIVAQREEIARLQKRKLEIELRIEKYNTDNKTIITKTVPETLELIHLQASASEHLDTLNNEDVLKHLQGQFDIIEKAKTNYQEIAHPDKTEKLLNFLQAVQNHLNLGFNAYDPNELARLANESGLPSRKNPANTGFKLMLEILGEDPSHYFLTWKSTDYKKLSTIVPQKIEAQEFARNEDEHYLGLLSSTSKTLEQLKSKLTSNFEERDKLAAEVNELSLRITEIDTVTIRELEEQATVLDQKIKEIEQSEAQDRQRAREQQQELERQQRLQQEELVRREELKQPRVILANEFKKMLESYKQERNQNKYYRAKDYFDATDKEFREQFIDELVNENTGLFKTYVDSGNSDALLKKIMTQIDEFPGVKLQATLSRIAVKLMDADAKPEAVDNRSTQVRQALSALKSKKGKEEQYALKMQDLYGKITDIERYARTLPEPQNGIIVQLAADLTKDVDQFVYQNKAGIPSKVAYQQFEMKVKARLHSQDDVMSGHRPWYFIAGNLLLSLATLGKLVCSKVLTGRATLFFDKTAAQKEIEAPVDEALEDIRTLFEI
;
A
#
# COMPACT_ATOMS: atom_id res chain seq x y z
N MET A 1 -10.15 -20.84 -2.40
CA MET A 1 -9.19 -19.72 -2.35
C MET A 1 -8.05 -20.23 -1.48
N ILE A 2 -6.81 -20.30 -1.98
CA ILE A 2 -5.67 -20.69 -1.15
C ILE A 2 -5.43 -19.54 -0.16
N GLU A 3 -5.32 -19.86 1.12
CA GLU A 3 -5.14 -18.84 2.15
C GLU A 3 -3.71 -18.29 2.12
N LYS A 4 -3.54 -17.00 2.47
CA LYS A 4 -2.23 -16.33 2.51
C LYS A 4 -1.20 -17.13 3.31
N HIS A 5 -1.62 -17.72 4.44
CA HIS A 5 -0.73 -18.50 5.31
C HIS A 5 -0.14 -19.73 4.60
N GLU A 6 -0.93 -20.36 3.71
CA GLU A 6 -0.52 -21.53 2.95
C GLU A 6 0.50 -21.16 1.86
N LEU A 7 0.29 -20.03 1.18
CA LEU A 7 1.25 -19.50 0.20
C LEU A 7 2.59 -19.12 0.85
N VAL A 8 2.56 -18.50 2.03
CA VAL A 8 3.77 -18.20 2.80
C VAL A 8 4.51 -19.48 3.18
N GLY A 9 3.79 -20.51 3.64
CA GLY A 9 4.38 -21.81 3.95
C GLY A 9 5.07 -22.47 2.74
N GLN A 10 4.42 -22.44 1.57
CA GLN A 10 5.00 -22.94 0.32
C GLN A 10 6.24 -22.14 -0.09
N TYR A 11 6.23 -20.81 0.05
CA TYR A 11 7.37 -19.97 -0.26
C TYR A 11 8.58 -20.31 0.62
N GLU A 12 8.37 -20.45 1.94
CA GLU A 12 9.43 -20.84 2.88
C GLU A 12 9.99 -22.24 2.58
N GLU A 13 9.15 -23.18 2.19
CA GLU A 13 9.59 -24.52 1.77
C GLU A 13 10.50 -24.44 0.54
N LYS A 14 10.13 -23.65 -0.48
CA LYS A 14 10.95 -23.44 -1.67
C LYS A 14 12.29 -22.80 -1.34
N GLN A 15 12.31 -21.81 -0.44
CA GLN A 15 13.57 -21.21 0.04
C GLN A 15 14.47 -22.23 0.74
N LYS A 16 13.91 -23.12 1.59
CA LYS A 16 14.67 -24.21 2.21
C LYS A 16 15.25 -25.18 1.18
N GLN A 17 14.48 -25.53 0.15
CA GLN A 17 14.95 -26.39 -0.94
C GLN A 17 16.10 -25.73 -1.71
N ILE A 18 16.01 -24.42 -2.03
CA ILE A 18 17.09 -23.67 -2.69
C ILE A 18 18.37 -23.70 -1.86
N VAL A 19 18.27 -23.44 -0.54
CA VAL A 19 19.43 -23.47 0.36
C VAL A 19 20.08 -24.86 0.37
N ALA A 20 19.29 -25.94 0.49
CA ALA A 20 19.80 -27.30 0.47
C ALA A 20 20.51 -27.66 -0.84
N GLN A 21 20.00 -27.21 -2.00
CA GLN A 21 20.66 -27.43 -3.30
C GLN A 21 21.97 -26.65 -3.43
N ARG A 22 22.03 -25.41 -2.91
CA ARG A 22 23.27 -24.62 -2.89
C ARG A 22 24.34 -25.25 -1.98
N GLU A 23 23.94 -25.84 -0.86
CA GLU A 23 24.86 -26.61 -0.02
C GLU A 23 25.42 -27.84 -0.74
N GLU A 24 24.60 -28.54 -1.53
CA GLU A 24 25.04 -29.67 -2.33
C GLU A 24 26.03 -29.23 -3.43
N ILE A 25 25.77 -28.12 -4.14
CA ILE A 25 26.73 -27.52 -5.08
C ILE A 25 28.07 -27.25 -4.39
N ALA A 26 28.06 -26.67 -3.18
CA ALA A 26 29.30 -26.38 -2.46
C ALA A 26 30.09 -27.66 -2.13
N ARG A 27 29.40 -28.76 -1.78
CA ARG A 27 30.05 -30.07 -1.57
C ARG A 27 30.65 -30.62 -2.86
N LEU A 28 29.92 -30.56 -3.97
CA LEU A 28 30.39 -31.02 -5.28
C LEU A 28 31.59 -30.19 -5.77
N GLN A 29 31.57 -28.87 -5.58
CA GLN A 29 32.70 -27.98 -5.92
C GLN A 29 33.94 -28.32 -5.09
N LYS A 30 33.79 -28.58 -3.78
CA LYS A 30 34.90 -29.03 -2.94
C LYS A 30 35.49 -30.34 -3.45
N ARG A 31 34.64 -31.31 -3.79
CA ARG A 31 35.08 -32.60 -4.33
C ARG A 31 35.81 -32.44 -5.68
N LYS A 32 35.28 -31.60 -6.56
CA LYS A 32 35.91 -31.26 -7.86
C LYS A 32 37.32 -30.69 -7.63
N LEU A 33 37.47 -29.73 -6.72
CA LEU A 33 38.77 -29.14 -6.40
C LEU A 33 39.77 -30.18 -5.86
N GLU A 34 39.33 -31.08 -4.99
CA GLU A 34 40.17 -32.18 -4.48
C GLU A 34 40.70 -33.08 -5.60
N ILE A 35 39.90 -33.33 -6.64
CA ILE A 35 40.29 -34.14 -7.79
C ILE A 35 41.24 -33.37 -8.72
N GLU A 36 40.96 -32.10 -8.99
CA GLU A 36 41.84 -31.23 -9.79
C GLU A 36 43.25 -31.14 -9.16
N LEU A 37 43.35 -31.06 -7.83
CA LEU A 37 44.63 -31.12 -7.12
C LEU A 37 45.36 -32.46 -7.31
N ARG A 38 44.64 -33.58 -7.43
CA ARG A 38 45.25 -34.89 -7.72
C ARG A 38 45.74 -34.97 -9.17
N ILE A 39 44.98 -34.43 -10.12
CA ILE A 39 45.39 -34.31 -11.53
C ILE A 39 46.71 -33.51 -11.61
N GLU A 40 46.79 -32.38 -10.90
CA GLU A 40 47.99 -31.55 -10.91
C GLU A 40 49.21 -32.24 -10.29
N LYS A 41 48.98 -33.07 -9.27
CA LYS A 41 50.03 -33.93 -8.71
C LYS A 41 50.54 -34.93 -9.76
N TYR A 42 49.66 -35.61 -10.50
CA TYR A 42 50.07 -36.52 -11.58
C TYR A 42 50.84 -35.78 -12.69
N ASN A 43 50.40 -34.57 -13.06
CA ASN A 43 51.11 -33.74 -14.05
C ASN A 43 52.53 -33.40 -13.58
N THR A 44 52.68 -33.03 -12.30
CA THR A 44 53.99 -32.72 -11.69
C THR A 44 54.90 -33.94 -11.62
N ASP A 45 54.35 -35.09 -11.21
CA ASP A 45 55.08 -36.36 -11.15
C ASP A 45 55.54 -36.79 -12.55
N ASN A 46 54.66 -36.70 -13.56
CA ASN A 46 54.98 -37.01 -14.95
C ASN A 46 56.09 -36.11 -15.49
N LYS A 47 55.97 -34.79 -15.29
CA LYS A 47 56.99 -33.81 -15.67
C LYS A 47 58.35 -34.13 -15.02
N THR A 48 58.35 -34.52 -13.75
CA THR A 48 59.59 -34.89 -13.04
C THR A 48 60.23 -36.14 -13.65
N ILE A 49 59.44 -37.17 -13.96
CA ILE A 49 59.96 -38.38 -14.60
C ILE A 49 60.62 -38.03 -15.95
N ILE A 50 59.93 -37.23 -16.78
CA ILE A 50 60.37 -36.89 -18.14
C ILE A 50 61.61 -36.00 -18.13
N THR A 51 61.59 -34.93 -17.32
CA THR A 51 62.63 -33.87 -17.38
C THR A 51 63.85 -34.18 -16.54
N LYS A 52 63.73 -35.10 -15.58
CA LYS A 52 64.81 -35.42 -14.63
C LYS A 52 65.16 -36.90 -14.63
N THR A 53 64.22 -37.78 -14.30
CA THR A 53 64.52 -39.20 -14.04
C THR A 53 64.97 -39.95 -15.30
N VAL A 54 64.37 -39.67 -16.46
CA VAL A 54 64.76 -40.28 -17.75
C VAL A 54 66.18 -39.85 -18.16
N PRO A 55 66.53 -38.54 -18.19
CA PRO A 55 67.91 -38.10 -18.42
C PRO A 55 68.92 -38.71 -17.44
N GLU A 56 68.63 -38.69 -16.14
CA GLU A 56 69.51 -39.27 -15.10
C GLU A 56 69.75 -40.78 -15.35
N THR A 57 68.73 -41.51 -15.82
CA THR A 57 68.85 -42.94 -16.12
C THR A 57 69.77 -43.20 -17.31
N LEU A 58 69.75 -42.36 -18.34
CA LEU A 58 70.62 -42.47 -19.52
C LEU A 58 72.05 -42.00 -19.23
N GLU A 59 72.22 -41.01 -18.35
CA GLU A 59 73.53 -40.49 -17.95
C GLU A 59 74.38 -41.56 -17.23
N LEU A 60 73.77 -42.50 -16.51
CA LEU A 60 74.45 -43.64 -15.86
C LEU A 60 75.29 -44.49 -16.83
N ILE A 61 74.95 -44.47 -18.13
CA ILE A 61 75.66 -45.17 -19.19
C ILE A 61 76.29 -44.21 -20.21
N HIS A 62 76.46 -42.93 -19.83
CA HIS A 62 77.03 -41.87 -20.65
C HIS A 62 76.29 -41.65 -21.99
N LEU A 63 75.00 -41.99 -22.05
CA LEU A 63 74.16 -41.67 -23.20
C LEU A 63 73.46 -40.34 -22.97
N GLN A 64 73.45 -39.49 -24.01
CA GLN A 64 72.76 -38.21 -23.96
C GLN A 64 71.28 -38.41 -24.29
N ALA A 65 70.40 -38.04 -23.36
CA ALA A 65 68.97 -38.06 -23.60
C ALA A 65 68.55 -37.06 -24.69
N SER A 66 67.55 -37.42 -25.49
CA SER A 66 66.92 -36.45 -26.40
C SER A 66 66.31 -35.29 -25.60
N ALA A 67 66.36 -34.07 -26.15
CA ALA A 67 65.85 -32.88 -25.49
C ALA A 67 64.33 -33.00 -25.21
N SER A 68 63.91 -32.53 -24.03
CA SER A 68 62.50 -32.47 -23.60
C SER A 68 61.95 -31.05 -23.50
N GLU A 69 62.73 -30.02 -23.85
CA GLU A 69 62.37 -28.59 -23.70
C GLU A 69 61.10 -28.18 -24.46
N HIS A 70 60.80 -28.85 -25.57
CA HIS A 70 59.62 -28.58 -26.40
C HIS A 70 58.56 -29.68 -26.31
N LEU A 71 58.73 -30.64 -25.39
CA LEU A 71 57.79 -31.73 -25.22
C LEU A 71 56.59 -31.28 -24.40
N ASP A 72 55.37 -31.50 -24.90
CA ASP A 72 54.18 -31.37 -24.08
C ASP A 72 54.11 -32.53 -23.08
N THR A 73 54.54 -32.26 -21.85
CA THR A 73 54.53 -33.25 -20.76
C THR A 73 53.13 -33.67 -20.32
N LEU A 74 52.08 -32.99 -20.81
CA LEU A 74 50.68 -33.31 -20.55
C LEU A 74 50.07 -34.22 -21.63
N ASN A 75 50.73 -34.38 -22.78
CA ASN A 75 50.26 -35.24 -23.85
C ASN A 75 50.88 -36.64 -23.74
N ASN A 76 50.04 -37.64 -23.45
CA ASN A 76 50.48 -39.03 -23.33
C ASN A 76 51.16 -39.55 -24.61
N GLU A 77 50.62 -39.24 -25.79
CA GLU A 77 51.17 -39.74 -27.06
C GLU A 77 52.57 -39.16 -27.33
N ASP A 78 52.75 -37.86 -27.10
CA ASP A 78 54.04 -37.19 -27.28
C ASP A 78 55.08 -37.72 -26.29
N VAL A 79 54.68 -37.94 -25.03
CA VAL A 79 55.56 -38.50 -23.99
C VAL A 79 55.97 -39.93 -24.31
N LEU A 80 55.03 -40.78 -24.74
CA LEU A 80 55.34 -42.16 -25.13
C LEU A 80 56.26 -42.21 -26.36
N LYS A 81 56.05 -41.32 -27.33
CA LYS A 81 56.93 -41.18 -28.49
C LYS A 81 58.33 -40.71 -28.10
N HIS A 82 58.43 -39.77 -27.17
CA HIS A 82 59.71 -39.32 -26.63
C HIS A 82 60.45 -40.47 -25.94
N LEU A 83 59.77 -41.23 -25.08
CA LEU A 83 60.34 -42.41 -24.43
C LEU A 83 60.79 -43.46 -25.45
N GLN A 84 60.02 -43.71 -26.50
CA GLN A 84 60.42 -44.62 -27.58
C GLN A 84 61.74 -44.16 -28.23
N GLY A 85 61.91 -42.86 -28.46
CA GLY A 85 63.18 -42.31 -28.95
C GLY A 85 64.36 -42.57 -27.99
N GLN A 86 64.12 -42.59 -26.68
CA GLN A 86 65.15 -42.95 -25.70
C GLN A 86 65.49 -44.45 -25.73
N PHE A 87 64.50 -45.33 -25.95
CA PHE A 87 64.76 -46.76 -26.20
C PHE A 87 65.61 -46.96 -27.45
N ASP A 88 65.32 -46.24 -28.52
CA ASP A 88 66.06 -46.33 -29.78
C ASP A 88 67.52 -45.89 -29.60
N ILE A 89 67.80 -44.92 -28.72
CA ILE A 89 69.17 -44.52 -28.35
C ILE A 89 69.92 -45.67 -27.65
N ILE A 90 69.27 -46.36 -26.71
CA ILE A 90 69.87 -47.49 -25.98
C ILE A 90 70.14 -48.66 -26.94
N GLU A 91 69.16 -49.03 -27.78
CA GLU A 91 69.34 -50.12 -28.76
C GLU A 91 70.42 -49.77 -29.78
N LYS A 92 70.49 -48.53 -30.28
CA LYS A 92 71.57 -48.09 -31.16
C LYS A 92 72.94 -48.16 -30.48
N ALA A 93 73.04 -47.75 -29.21
CA ALA A 93 74.27 -47.84 -28.43
C ALA A 93 74.71 -49.31 -28.25
N LYS A 94 73.75 -50.22 -28.01
CA LYS A 94 73.99 -51.66 -27.92
C LYS A 94 74.48 -52.24 -29.25
N THR A 95 73.83 -51.93 -30.37
CA THR A 95 74.27 -52.38 -31.70
C THR A 95 75.67 -51.86 -32.02
N ASN A 96 75.93 -50.56 -31.81
CA ASN A 96 77.25 -49.97 -32.03
C ASN A 96 78.33 -50.66 -31.18
N TYR A 97 78.02 -50.97 -29.91
CA TYR A 97 78.96 -51.68 -29.04
C TYR A 97 79.26 -53.09 -29.57
N GLN A 98 78.24 -53.84 -29.97
CA GLN A 98 78.40 -55.18 -30.55
C GLN A 98 79.22 -55.17 -31.85
N GLU A 99 79.09 -54.12 -32.66
CA GLU A 99 79.87 -53.92 -33.88
C GLU A 99 81.34 -53.58 -33.61
N ILE A 100 81.63 -52.81 -32.55
CA ILE A 100 83.00 -52.35 -32.23
C ILE A 100 83.75 -53.39 -31.39
N ALA A 101 83.15 -53.85 -30.28
CA ALA A 101 83.78 -54.75 -29.32
C ALA A 101 83.78 -56.20 -29.82
N HIS A 102 82.81 -56.58 -30.66
CA HIS A 102 82.62 -57.94 -31.13
C HIS A 102 82.64 -59.00 -30.00
N PRO A 103 81.72 -58.93 -29.03
CA PRO A 103 81.70 -59.85 -27.88
C PRO A 103 81.67 -61.32 -28.31
N ASP A 104 80.96 -61.66 -29.40
CA ASP A 104 80.96 -63.00 -29.99
C ASP A 104 82.36 -63.48 -30.43
N LYS A 105 83.22 -62.55 -30.90
CA LYS A 105 84.61 -62.87 -31.25
C LYS A 105 85.46 -63.04 -30.00
N THR A 106 85.26 -62.22 -28.97
CA THR A 106 85.90 -62.38 -27.66
C THR A 106 85.58 -63.75 -27.06
N GLU A 107 84.32 -64.16 -27.11
CA GLU A 107 83.87 -65.47 -26.61
C GLU A 107 84.47 -66.63 -27.42
N LYS A 108 84.43 -66.56 -28.76
CA LYS A 108 85.07 -67.57 -29.63
C LYS A 108 86.56 -67.68 -29.39
N LEU A 109 87.24 -66.54 -29.22
CA LEU A 109 88.67 -66.48 -28.91
C LEU A 109 88.97 -67.12 -27.56
N LEU A 110 88.21 -66.77 -26.53
CA LEU A 110 88.38 -67.35 -25.20
C LEU A 110 88.16 -68.86 -25.20
N ASN A 111 87.09 -69.35 -25.86
CA ASN A 111 86.82 -70.78 -26.00
C ASN A 111 87.95 -71.53 -26.71
N PHE A 112 88.50 -70.94 -27.78
CA PHE A 112 89.66 -71.47 -28.47
C PHE A 112 90.91 -71.51 -27.58
N LEU A 113 91.23 -70.39 -26.91
CA LEU A 113 92.38 -70.31 -26.01
C LEU A 113 92.27 -71.31 -24.87
N GLN A 114 91.08 -71.50 -24.31
CA GLN A 114 90.82 -72.49 -23.26
C GLN A 114 91.02 -73.92 -23.79
N ALA A 115 90.58 -74.22 -25.01
CA ALA A 115 90.80 -75.53 -25.63
C ALA A 115 92.31 -75.79 -25.86
N VAL A 116 93.05 -74.79 -26.32
CA VAL A 116 94.52 -74.85 -26.46
C VAL A 116 95.17 -75.07 -25.10
N GLN A 117 94.77 -74.32 -24.07
CA GLN A 117 95.28 -74.46 -22.71
C GLN A 117 95.00 -75.85 -22.14
N ASN A 118 93.80 -76.39 -22.35
CA ASN A 118 93.42 -77.73 -21.91
C ASN A 118 94.31 -78.80 -22.55
N HIS A 119 94.63 -78.67 -23.84
CA HIS A 119 95.59 -79.57 -24.51
C HIS A 119 97.00 -79.43 -23.94
N LEU A 120 97.47 -78.20 -23.73
CA LEU A 120 98.80 -77.96 -23.11
C LEU A 120 98.87 -78.51 -21.68
N ASN A 121 97.77 -78.48 -20.92
CA ASN A 121 97.68 -79.03 -19.57
C ASN A 121 97.81 -80.56 -19.51
N LEU A 122 97.63 -81.28 -20.62
CA LEU A 122 97.92 -82.73 -20.72
C LEU A 122 99.43 -83.03 -20.58
N GLY A 123 100.28 -81.99 -20.64
CA GLY A 123 101.72 -82.08 -20.49
C GLY A 123 102.45 -82.33 -21.80
N PHE A 124 103.78 -82.16 -21.76
CA PHE A 124 104.64 -82.24 -22.95
C PHE A 124 104.51 -83.56 -23.73
N ASN A 125 104.31 -84.69 -23.05
CA ASN A 125 104.20 -86.00 -23.69
C ASN A 125 102.94 -86.15 -24.57
N ALA A 126 101.89 -85.38 -24.28
CA ALA A 126 100.65 -85.34 -25.04
C ALA A 126 100.59 -84.18 -26.04
N TYR A 127 101.65 -83.35 -26.13
CA TYR A 127 101.70 -82.22 -27.04
C TYR A 127 101.72 -82.68 -28.51
N ASP A 128 100.58 -82.45 -29.17
CA ASP A 128 100.41 -82.66 -30.61
C ASP A 128 100.08 -81.34 -31.35
N PRO A 129 100.98 -80.85 -32.22
CA PRO A 129 100.71 -79.70 -33.11
C PRO A 129 99.53 -79.91 -34.06
N ASN A 130 99.21 -81.16 -34.44
CA ASN A 130 98.08 -81.45 -35.32
C ASN A 130 96.75 -81.24 -34.60
N GLU A 131 96.70 -81.55 -33.30
CA GLU A 131 95.53 -81.28 -32.47
C GLU A 131 95.32 -79.78 -32.27
N LEU A 132 96.40 -79.02 -32.02
CA LEU A 132 96.33 -77.56 -31.97
C LEU A 132 95.89 -76.94 -33.30
N ALA A 133 96.33 -77.51 -34.43
CA ALA A 133 95.88 -77.13 -35.76
C ALA A 133 94.38 -77.41 -35.98
N ARG A 134 93.89 -78.56 -35.49
CA ARG A 134 92.47 -78.93 -35.51
C ARG A 134 91.63 -77.94 -34.72
N LEU A 135 92.03 -77.64 -33.47
CA LEU A 135 91.35 -76.66 -32.61
C LEU A 135 91.28 -75.28 -33.24
N ALA A 136 92.34 -74.83 -33.92
CA ALA A 136 92.34 -73.56 -34.63
C ALA A 136 91.34 -73.53 -35.80
N ASN A 137 91.27 -74.61 -36.59
CA ASN A 137 90.30 -74.72 -37.70
C ASN A 137 88.85 -74.78 -37.21
N GLU A 138 88.59 -75.42 -36.08
CA GLU A 138 87.24 -75.56 -35.50
C GLU A 138 86.79 -74.34 -34.69
N SER A 139 87.70 -73.42 -34.35
CA SER A 139 87.41 -72.23 -33.55
C SER A 139 86.41 -71.25 -34.21
N GLY A 140 86.23 -71.33 -35.52
CA GLY A 140 85.43 -70.37 -36.28
C GLY A 140 86.02 -68.96 -36.35
N LEU A 141 87.30 -68.78 -35.97
CA LEU A 141 88.04 -67.52 -36.06
C LEU A 141 88.72 -67.42 -37.43
N PRO A 142 88.41 -66.40 -38.24
CA PRO A 142 89.07 -66.21 -39.53
C PRO A 142 90.47 -65.64 -39.37
N SER A 143 91.36 -65.95 -40.31
CA SER A 143 92.65 -65.26 -40.42
C SER A 143 92.42 -63.77 -40.72
N ARG A 144 93.16 -62.92 -40.02
CA ARG A 144 93.20 -61.45 -40.22
C ARG A 144 94.17 -61.05 -41.33
N LYS A 145 95.17 -61.89 -41.64
CA LYS A 145 96.25 -61.59 -42.61
C LYS A 145 96.05 -62.28 -43.96
N ASN A 146 95.66 -63.55 -43.96
CA ASN A 146 95.54 -64.34 -45.19
C ASN A 146 94.46 -65.43 -45.02
N PRO A 147 93.34 -65.38 -45.78
CA PRO A 147 92.29 -66.40 -45.73
C PRO A 147 92.78 -67.84 -45.95
N ALA A 148 93.94 -68.04 -46.57
CA ALA A 148 94.57 -69.35 -46.76
C ALA A 148 95.29 -69.89 -45.50
N ASN A 149 95.45 -69.08 -44.44
CA ASN A 149 96.05 -69.53 -43.19
C ASN A 149 95.10 -70.50 -42.48
N THR A 150 95.53 -71.75 -42.38
CA THR A 150 94.82 -72.83 -41.68
C THR A 150 95.76 -73.54 -40.70
N GLY A 151 95.18 -74.33 -39.81
CA GLY A 151 95.90 -75.19 -38.87
C GLY A 151 96.79 -74.41 -37.91
N PHE A 152 98.02 -74.88 -37.71
CA PHE A 152 98.95 -74.30 -36.74
C PHE A 152 99.35 -72.85 -37.07
N LYS A 153 99.37 -72.48 -38.37
CA LYS A 153 99.66 -71.10 -38.79
C LYS A 153 98.54 -70.14 -38.37
N LEU A 154 97.29 -70.59 -38.45
CA LEU A 154 96.12 -69.84 -37.97
C LEU A 154 96.17 -69.69 -36.44
N MET A 155 96.55 -70.75 -35.71
CA MET A 155 96.74 -70.71 -34.25
C MET A 155 97.73 -69.63 -33.82
N LEU A 156 98.93 -69.61 -34.43
CA LEU A 156 99.95 -68.61 -34.13
C LEU A 156 99.49 -67.19 -34.48
N GLU A 157 98.78 -67.03 -35.58
CA GLU A 157 98.21 -65.75 -35.95
C GLU A 157 97.18 -65.25 -34.94
N ILE A 158 96.28 -66.12 -34.48
CA ILE A 158 95.28 -65.79 -33.45
C ILE A 158 95.96 -65.35 -32.14
N LEU A 159 97.05 -66.02 -31.76
CA LEU A 159 97.86 -65.65 -30.59
C LEU A 159 98.68 -64.36 -30.80
N GLY A 160 98.85 -63.91 -32.05
CA GLY A 160 99.72 -62.78 -32.40
C GLY A 160 101.21 -63.14 -32.36
N GLU A 161 101.54 -64.42 -32.46
CA GLU A 161 102.89 -64.95 -32.42
C GLU A 161 103.55 -64.96 -33.81
N ASP A 162 104.86 -64.73 -33.84
CA ASP A 162 105.64 -64.79 -35.08
C ASP A 162 105.90 -66.26 -35.47
N PRO A 163 105.47 -66.73 -36.66
CA PRO A 163 105.72 -68.10 -37.11
C PRO A 163 107.20 -68.52 -37.11
N SER A 164 108.13 -67.59 -37.28
CA SER A 164 109.58 -67.87 -37.27
C SER A 164 110.06 -68.39 -35.91
N HIS A 165 109.33 -68.10 -34.83
CA HIS A 165 109.61 -68.60 -33.48
C HIS A 165 109.23 -70.07 -33.26
N TYR A 166 108.55 -70.71 -34.23
CA TYR A 166 107.93 -72.03 -34.12
C TYR A 166 108.25 -73.00 -35.28
N PHE A 167 108.73 -72.50 -36.43
CA PHE A 167 108.89 -73.33 -37.65
C PHE A 167 110.20 -74.15 -37.70
N LEU A 168 111.18 -73.85 -36.83
CA LEU A 168 112.51 -74.50 -36.76
C LEU A 168 112.91 -74.88 -35.33
N THR A 169 111.95 -74.91 -34.40
CA THR A 169 112.17 -75.18 -32.98
C THR A 169 111.76 -76.60 -32.60
N TRP A 170 112.34 -77.12 -31.52
CA TRP A 170 111.96 -78.42 -30.97
C TRP A 170 110.55 -78.34 -30.37
N LYS A 171 109.76 -79.42 -30.43
CA LYS A 171 108.42 -79.50 -29.81
C LYS A 171 108.38 -79.01 -28.36
N SER A 172 109.46 -79.23 -27.60
CA SER A 172 109.60 -78.79 -26.20
C SER A 172 109.69 -77.27 -26.05
N THR A 173 110.26 -76.59 -27.04
CA THR A 173 110.37 -75.14 -27.10
C THR A 173 109.02 -74.52 -27.43
N ASP A 174 108.30 -75.09 -28.41
CA ASP A 174 106.96 -74.63 -28.78
C ASP A 174 105.99 -74.79 -27.62
N TYR A 175 105.98 -75.97 -26.99
CA TYR A 175 105.19 -76.24 -25.78
C TYR A 175 105.47 -75.20 -24.70
N LYS A 176 106.74 -74.97 -24.33
CA LYS A 176 107.11 -74.02 -23.27
C LYS A 176 106.66 -72.58 -23.60
N LYS A 177 106.82 -72.14 -24.85
CA LYS A 177 106.37 -70.81 -25.29
C LYS A 177 104.85 -70.70 -25.21
N LEU A 178 104.12 -71.66 -25.78
CA LEU A 178 102.65 -71.67 -25.76
C LEU A 178 102.09 -71.75 -24.34
N SER A 179 102.68 -72.59 -23.46
CA SER A 179 102.31 -72.67 -22.04
C SER A 179 102.55 -71.36 -21.26
N THR A 180 103.33 -70.43 -21.80
CA THR A 180 103.54 -69.10 -21.21
C THR A 180 102.58 -68.06 -21.80
N ILE A 181 102.42 -68.07 -23.13
CA ILE A 181 101.65 -67.05 -23.86
C ILE A 181 100.14 -67.27 -23.74
N VAL A 182 99.67 -68.52 -23.81
CA VAL A 182 98.23 -68.83 -23.80
C VAL A 182 97.53 -68.36 -22.52
N PRO A 183 98.07 -68.57 -21.30
CA PRO A 183 97.47 -68.04 -20.07
C PRO A 183 97.34 -66.50 -20.06
N GLN A 184 98.36 -65.78 -20.53
CA GLN A 184 98.33 -64.32 -20.60
C GLN A 184 97.26 -63.82 -21.57
N LYS A 185 97.07 -64.54 -22.69
CA LYS A 185 96.02 -64.23 -23.65
C LYS A 185 94.64 -64.53 -23.07
N ILE A 186 94.47 -65.62 -22.31
CA ILE A 186 93.23 -65.92 -21.59
C ILE A 186 92.88 -64.77 -20.64
N GLU A 187 93.79 -64.36 -19.76
CA GLU A 187 93.55 -63.28 -18.79
C GLU A 187 93.13 -61.97 -19.47
N ALA A 188 93.80 -61.59 -20.56
CA ALA A 188 93.43 -60.41 -21.34
C ALA A 188 92.05 -60.51 -22.00
N GLN A 189 91.66 -61.71 -22.46
CA GLN A 189 90.33 -61.93 -23.05
C GLN A 189 89.24 -62.07 -21.98
N GLU A 190 89.53 -62.60 -20.80
CA GLU A 190 88.59 -62.62 -19.68
C GLU A 190 88.29 -61.22 -19.19
N PHE A 191 89.30 -60.33 -19.11
CA PHE A 191 89.09 -58.92 -18.83
C PHE A 191 88.15 -58.28 -19.87
N ALA A 192 88.42 -58.49 -21.17
CA ALA A 192 87.56 -57.98 -22.23
C ALA A 192 86.13 -58.52 -22.15
N ARG A 193 85.95 -59.82 -21.90
CA ARG A 193 84.62 -60.43 -21.72
C ARG A 193 83.88 -59.84 -20.53
N ASN A 194 84.56 -59.63 -19.40
CA ASN A 194 83.94 -59.07 -18.21
C ASN A 194 83.51 -57.60 -18.43
N GLU A 195 84.31 -56.82 -19.16
CA GLU A 195 83.93 -55.45 -19.57
C GLU A 195 82.73 -55.47 -20.54
N ASP A 196 82.70 -56.42 -21.50
CA ASP A 196 81.57 -56.64 -22.42
C ASP A 196 80.28 -56.98 -21.65
N GLU A 197 80.35 -57.95 -20.73
CA GLU A 197 79.24 -58.36 -19.88
C GLU A 197 78.76 -57.21 -18.99
N HIS A 198 79.69 -56.44 -18.40
CA HIS A 198 79.37 -55.30 -17.57
C HIS A 198 78.63 -54.21 -18.35
N TYR A 199 79.17 -53.78 -19.50
CA TYR A 199 78.56 -52.72 -20.29
C TYR A 199 77.22 -53.12 -20.90
N LEU A 200 77.11 -54.33 -21.46
CA LEU A 200 75.83 -54.86 -21.95
C LEU A 200 74.82 -55.06 -20.82
N GLY A 201 75.29 -55.44 -19.62
CA GLY A 201 74.50 -55.51 -18.40
C GLY A 201 73.93 -54.15 -18.00
N LEU A 202 74.74 -53.09 -18.04
CA LEU A 202 74.31 -51.72 -17.78
C LEU A 202 73.27 -51.23 -18.79
N LEU A 203 73.48 -51.48 -20.09
CA LEU A 203 72.49 -51.15 -21.14
C LEU A 203 71.15 -51.87 -20.90
N SER A 204 71.20 -53.17 -20.58
CA SER A 204 70.02 -53.99 -20.29
C SER A 204 69.27 -53.49 -19.04
N SER A 205 69.99 -53.19 -17.95
CA SER A 205 69.41 -52.63 -16.73
C SER A 205 68.78 -51.26 -16.98
N THR A 206 69.43 -50.41 -17.77
CA THR A 206 68.94 -49.07 -18.13
C THR A 206 67.65 -49.15 -18.93
N SER A 207 67.61 -50.04 -19.93
CA SER A 207 66.40 -50.33 -20.71
C SER A 207 65.25 -50.81 -19.83
N LYS A 208 65.54 -51.72 -18.87
CA LYS A 208 64.55 -52.21 -17.91
C LYS A 208 64.00 -51.11 -16.99
N THR A 209 64.86 -50.22 -16.49
CA THR A 209 64.42 -49.06 -15.70
C THR A 209 63.54 -48.13 -16.54
N LEU A 210 63.91 -47.89 -17.80
CA LEU A 210 63.12 -47.06 -18.70
C LEU A 210 61.73 -47.68 -18.97
N GLU A 211 61.61 -49.00 -19.05
CA GLU A 211 60.32 -49.70 -19.21
C GLU A 211 59.44 -49.58 -17.96
N GLN A 212 60.05 -49.60 -16.76
CA GLN A 212 59.34 -49.33 -15.51
C GLN A 212 58.83 -47.88 -15.46
N LEU A 213 59.64 -46.92 -15.89
CA LEU A 213 59.24 -45.51 -15.98
C LEU A 213 58.11 -45.30 -17.00
N LYS A 214 58.19 -45.97 -18.15
CA LYS A 214 57.13 -45.99 -19.17
C LYS A 214 55.83 -46.52 -18.59
N SER A 215 55.87 -47.67 -17.92
CA SER A 215 54.69 -48.28 -17.28
C SER A 215 54.09 -47.34 -16.23
N LYS A 216 54.92 -46.68 -15.42
CA LYS A 216 54.49 -45.70 -14.43
C LYS A 216 53.84 -44.47 -15.07
N LEU A 217 54.42 -43.93 -16.14
CA LEU A 217 53.85 -42.81 -16.89
C LEU A 217 52.50 -43.17 -17.51
N THR A 218 52.39 -44.33 -18.17
CA THR A 218 51.11 -44.81 -18.72
C THR A 218 50.04 -44.90 -17.63
N SER A 219 50.35 -45.53 -16.50
CA SER A 219 49.41 -45.64 -15.37
C SER A 219 49.02 -44.26 -14.80
N ASN A 220 49.97 -43.33 -14.69
CA ASN A 220 49.67 -41.96 -14.25
C ASN A 220 48.75 -41.23 -15.23
N PHE A 221 48.95 -41.37 -16.55
CA PHE A 221 48.08 -40.76 -17.56
C PHE A 221 46.68 -41.37 -17.55
N GLU A 222 46.55 -42.69 -17.43
CA GLU A 222 45.25 -43.38 -17.32
C GLU A 222 44.45 -42.91 -16.11
N GLU A 223 45.08 -42.83 -14.93
CA GLU A 223 44.41 -42.31 -13.72
C GLU A 223 44.09 -40.82 -13.85
N ARG A 224 44.99 -40.02 -14.46
CA ARG A 224 44.72 -38.60 -14.73
C ARG A 224 43.48 -38.43 -15.61
N ASP A 225 43.38 -39.18 -16.70
CA ASP A 225 42.29 -39.06 -17.67
C ASP A 225 40.96 -39.53 -17.07
N LYS A 226 40.98 -40.58 -16.24
CA LYS A 226 39.83 -41.01 -15.45
C LYS A 226 39.37 -39.92 -14.48
N LEU A 227 40.29 -39.29 -13.75
CA LEU A 227 39.97 -38.17 -12.85
C LEU A 227 39.47 -36.95 -13.63
N ALA A 228 40.01 -36.67 -14.81
CA ALA A 228 39.54 -35.58 -15.68
C ALA A 228 38.10 -35.82 -16.15
N ALA A 229 37.75 -37.07 -16.47
CA ALA A 229 36.38 -37.45 -16.77
C ALA A 229 35.44 -37.24 -15.55
N GLU A 230 35.87 -37.61 -14.33
CA GLU A 230 35.12 -37.35 -13.10
C GLU A 230 34.91 -35.84 -12.87
N VAL A 231 35.93 -35.00 -13.13
CA VAL A 231 35.81 -33.53 -13.05
C VAL A 231 34.79 -32.99 -14.04
N ASN A 232 34.75 -33.54 -15.26
CA ASN A 232 33.77 -33.16 -16.27
C ASN A 232 32.35 -33.55 -15.84
N GLU A 233 32.14 -34.76 -15.32
CA GLU A 233 30.85 -35.22 -14.79
C GLU A 233 30.37 -34.35 -13.63
N LEU A 234 31.26 -34.06 -12.66
CA LEU A 234 30.95 -33.16 -11.54
C LEU A 234 30.58 -31.75 -12.04
N SER A 235 31.26 -31.24 -13.06
CA SER A 235 30.97 -29.92 -13.65
C SER A 235 29.60 -29.89 -14.32
N LEU A 236 29.23 -30.95 -15.04
CA LEU A 236 27.91 -31.10 -15.63
C LEU A 236 26.83 -31.15 -14.54
N ARG A 237 27.03 -31.96 -13.49
CA ARG A 237 26.07 -32.08 -12.38
C ARG A 237 25.90 -30.79 -11.59
N ILE A 238 26.99 -30.06 -11.33
CA ILE A 238 26.93 -28.72 -10.71
C ILE A 238 26.09 -27.78 -11.59
N THR A 239 26.35 -27.78 -12.90
CA THR A 239 25.61 -26.94 -13.85
C THR A 239 24.14 -27.31 -13.91
N GLU A 240 23.79 -28.60 -13.89
CA GLU A 240 22.41 -29.07 -13.88
C GLU A 240 21.66 -28.62 -12.62
N ILE A 241 22.24 -28.79 -11.44
CA ILE A 241 21.62 -28.35 -10.18
C ILE A 241 21.42 -26.82 -10.19
N ASP A 242 22.41 -26.06 -10.65
CA ASP A 242 22.38 -24.60 -10.64
C ASP A 242 21.37 -24.04 -11.67
N THR A 243 21.45 -24.51 -12.91
CA THR A 243 20.70 -23.91 -14.03
C THR A 243 19.28 -24.46 -14.18
N VAL A 244 19.03 -25.71 -13.79
CA VAL A 244 17.72 -26.34 -13.88
C VAL A 244 17.02 -26.24 -12.53
N THR A 245 17.55 -26.93 -11.51
CA THR A 245 16.84 -27.10 -10.24
C THR A 245 16.71 -25.80 -9.43
N ILE A 246 17.81 -25.08 -9.20
CA ILE A 246 17.78 -23.84 -8.40
C ILE A 246 16.98 -22.77 -9.13
N ARG A 247 17.20 -22.58 -10.44
CA ARG A 247 16.46 -21.60 -11.24
C ARG A 247 14.96 -21.86 -11.24
N GLU A 248 14.51 -23.11 -11.44
CA GLU A 248 13.09 -23.45 -11.38
C GLU A 248 12.48 -23.17 -10.00
N LEU A 249 13.21 -23.47 -8.92
CA LEU A 249 12.77 -23.16 -7.56
C LEU A 249 12.69 -21.65 -7.29
N GLU A 250 13.64 -20.86 -7.81
CA GLU A 250 13.65 -19.40 -7.70
C GLU A 250 12.48 -18.77 -8.48
N GLU A 251 12.18 -19.29 -9.68
CA GLU A 251 11.02 -18.86 -10.47
C GLU A 251 9.71 -19.19 -9.73
N GLN A 252 9.58 -20.40 -9.16
CA GLN A 252 8.42 -20.77 -8.34
C GLN A 252 8.27 -19.88 -7.09
N ALA A 253 9.38 -19.61 -6.39
CA ALA A 253 9.38 -18.73 -5.21
C ALA A 253 8.96 -17.30 -5.57
N THR A 254 9.39 -16.79 -6.73
CA THR A 254 9.01 -15.45 -7.21
C THR A 254 7.52 -15.35 -7.49
N VAL A 255 6.91 -16.37 -8.11
CA VAL A 255 5.46 -16.41 -8.37
C VAL A 255 4.68 -16.44 -7.05
N LEU A 256 5.15 -17.18 -6.04
CA LEU A 256 4.51 -17.23 -4.72
C LEU A 256 4.59 -15.86 -4.00
N ASP A 257 5.74 -15.20 -4.01
CA ASP A 257 5.92 -13.87 -3.41
C ASP A 257 5.01 -12.82 -4.06
N GLN A 258 4.85 -12.84 -5.38
CA GLN A 258 3.92 -11.96 -6.09
C GLN A 258 2.47 -12.17 -5.62
N LYS A 259 2.02 -13.43 -5.54
CA LYS A 259 0.66 -13.74 -5.05
C LYS A 259 0.44 -13.31 -3.60
N ILE A 260 1.43 -13.47 -2.73
CA ILE A 260 1.35 -13.02 -1.34
C ILE A 260 1.17 -11.50 -1.28
N LYS A 261 1.94 -10.74 -2.08
CA LYS A 261 1.84 -9.28 -2.17
C LYS A 261 0.49 -8.80 -2.71
N GLU A 262 -0.06 -9.49 -3.71
CA GLU A 262 -1.40 -9.18 -4.24
C GLU A 262 -2.49 -9.35 -3.19
N ILE A 263 -2.45 -10.43 -2.42
CA ILE A 263 -3.42 -10.67 -1.32
C ILE A 263 -3.26 -9.60 -0.23
N GLU A 264 -2.02 -9.25 0.15
CA GLU A 264 -1.76 -8.20 1.13
C GLU A 264 -2.33 -6.83 0.71
N GLN A 265 -2.17 -6.48 -0.57
CA GLN A 265 -2.73 -5.25 -1.12
C GLN A 265 -4.27 -5.27 -1.10
N SER A 266 -4.89 -6.39 -1.46
CA SER A 266 -6.34 -6.54 -1.40
C SER A 266 -6.87 -6.42 0.03
N GLU A 267 -6.26 -7.10 1.00
CA GLU A 267 -6.65 -7.02 2.41
C GLU A 267 -6.46 -5.62 3.00
N ALA A 268 -5.46 -4.87 2.55
CA ALA A 268 -5.25 -3.48 2.96
C ALA A 268 -6.36 -2.55 2.42
N GLN A 269 -6.76 -2.73 1.15
CA GLN A 269 -7.85 -1.98 0.54
C GLN A 269 -9.19 -2.26 1.21
N ASP A 270 -9.50 -3.52 1.51
CA ASP A 270 -10.75 -3.89 2.18
C ASP A 270 -10.83 -3.31 3.60
N ARG A 271 -9.71 -3.34 4.34
CA ARG A 271 -9.61 -2.68 5.66
C ARG A 271 -9.84 -1.16 5.57
N GLN A 272 -9.38 -0.52 4.51
CA GLN A 272 -9.59 0.91 4.33
C GLN A 272 -11.06 1.24 3.99
N ARG A 273 -11.69 0.47 3.09
CA ARG A 273 -13.12 0.61 2.77
C ARG A 273 -14.01 0.41 4.00
N ALA A 274 -13.70 -0.58 4.85
CA ALA A 274 -14.45 -0.81 6.08
C ALA A 274 -14.39 0.39 7.05
N ARG A 275 -13.22 1.04 7.16
CA ARG A 275 -13.06 2.25 7.98
C ARG A 275 -13.87 3.44 7.45
N GLU A 276 -13.87 3.65 6.14
CA GLU A 276 -14.65 4.71 5.50
C GLU A 276 -16.16 4.51 5.70
N GLN A 277 -16.65 3.27 5.57
CA GLN A 277 -18.05 2.94 5.83
C GLN A 277 -18.45 3.18 7.29
N GLN A 278 -17.58 2.84 8.24
CA GLN A 278 -17.86 3.03 9.66
C GLN A 278 -17.94 4.53 10.03
N GLN A 279 -17.05 5.37 9.48
CA GLN A 279 -17.08 6.82 9.72
C GLN A 279 -18.33 7.50 9.15
N GLU A 280 -18.79 7.07 7.97
CA GLU A 280 -20.00 7.63 7.36
C GLU A 280 -21.27 7.24 8.15
N LEU A 281 -21.33 6.02 8.69
CA LEU A 281 -22.43 5.59 9.54
C LEU A 281 -22.54 6.42 10.83
N GLU A 282 -21.40 6.69 11.49
CA GLU A 282 -21.35 7.52 12.70
C GLU A 282 -21.78 8.97 12.42
N ARG A 283 -21.41 9.53 11.27
CA ARG A 283 -21.82 10.88 10.86
C ARG A 283 -23.34 10.97 10.67
N GLN A 284 -23.96 9.98 10.04
CA GLN A 284 -25.42 9.96 9.83
C GLN A 284 -26.20 9.87 11.14
N GLN A 285 -25.71 9.08 12.11
CA GLN A 285 -26.37 8.96 13.42
C GLN A 285 -26.35 10.27 14.21
N ARG A 286 -25.24 11.03 14.19
CA ARG A 286 -25.17 12.33 14.87
C ARG A 286 -26.15 13.35 14.31
N LEU A 287 -26.26 13.43 12.98
CA LEU A 287 -27.19 14.37 12.31
C LEU A 287 -28.65 14.09 12.67
N GLN A 288 -29.05 12.82 12.76
CA GLN A 288 -30.42 12.46 13.15
C GLN A 288 -30.73 12.83 14.61
N GLN A 289 -29.75 12.68 15.51
CA GLN A 289 -29.95 12.98 16.93
C GLN A 289 -30.07 14.48 17.20
N GLU A 290 -29.29 15.32 16.50
CA GLU A 290 -29.38 16.78 16.59
C GLU A 290 -30.72 17.33 16.05
N GLU A 291 -31.28 16.75 14.99
CA GLU A 291 -32.57 17.18 14.44
C GLU A 291 -33.74 16.89 15.40
N LEU A 292 -33.70 15.75 16.11
CA LEU A 292 -34.74 15.36 17.08
C LEU A 292 -34.77 16.31 18.29
N VAL A 293 -33.61 16.63 18.87
CA VAL A 293 -33.52 17.56 20.01
C VAL A 293 -34.08 18.94 19.64
N ARG A 294 -33.73 19.45 18.45
CA ARG A 294 -34.20 20.77 17.99
C ARG A 294 -35.72 20.83 17.78
N ARG A 295 -36.37 19.73 17.39
CA ARG A 295 -37.84 19.68 17.24
C ARG A 295 -38.57 19.71 18.57
N GLU A 296 -38.00 19.10 19.62
CA GLU A 296 -38.61 19.12 20.96
C GLU A 296 -38.50 20.49 21.63
N GLU A 297 -37.36 21.18 21.50
CA GLU A 297 -37.15 22.52 22.06
C GLU A 297 -38.14 23.57 21.50
N LEU A 298 -38.53 23.46 20.23
CA LEU A 298 -39.47 24.39 19.59
C LEU A 298 -40.94 24.18 19.99
N LYS A 299 -41.30 23.00 20.53
CA LYS A 299 -42.69 22.68 20.92
C LYS A 299 -43.04 23.20 22.31
N GLN A 300 -42.08 23.26 23.23
CA GLN A 300 -42.31 23.61 24.64
C GLN A 300 -43.00 24.98 24.84
N PRO A 301 -42.58 26.08 24.20
CA PRO A 301 -43.25 27.38 24.36
C PRO A 301 -44.71 27.39 23.90
N ARG A 302 -45.03 26.58 22.87
CA ARG A 302 -46.39 26.49 22.30
C ARG A 302 -47.34 25.73 23.21
N VAL A 303 -46.85 24.66 23.86
CA VAL A 303 -47.60 23.90 24.87
C VAL A 303 -47.98 24.80 26.04
N ILE A 304 -47.05 25.63 26.51
CA ILE A 304 -47.30 26.57 27.62
C ILE A 304 -48.40 27.56 27.26
N LEU A 305 -48.31 28.20 26.08
CA LEU A 305 -49.33 29.16 25.61
C LEU A 305 -50.70 28.51 25.40
N ALA A 306 -50.76 27.34 24.77
CA ALA A 306 -52.02 26.62 24.56
C ALA A 306 -52.72 26.27 25.88
N ASN A 307 -51.96 25.83 26.90
CA ASN A 307 -52.50 25.56 28.24
C ASN A 307 -53.00 26.83 28.93
N GLU A 308 -52.32 27.96 28.73
CA GLU A 308 -52.78 29.25 29.24
C GLU A 308 -54.13 29.65 28.63
N PHE A 309 -54.29 29.50 27.31
CA PHE A 309 -55.56 29.81 26.63
C PHE A 309 -56.70 28.90 27.07
N LYS A 310 -56.44 27.59 27.21
CA LYS A 310 -57.41 26.65 27.77
C LYS A 310 -57.90 27.11 29.14
N LYS A 311 -56.98 27.52 30.02
CA LYS A 311 -57.32 28.02 31.35
C LYS A 311 -58.19 29.27 31.30
N MET A 312 -57.91 30.22 30.40
CA MET A 312 -58.74 31.43 30.24
C MET A 312 -60.18 31.10 29.82
N LEU A 313 -60.36 30.19 28.85
CA LEU A 313 -61.69 29.77 28.41
C LEU A 313 -62.44 28.97 29.47
N GLU A 314 -61.73 28.16 30.25
CA GLU A 314 -62.31 27.40 31.36
C GLU A 314 -62.75 28.32 32.51
N SER A 315 -61.95 29.32 32.86
CA SER A 315 -62.35 30.35 33.83
C SER A 315 -63.61 31.09 33.37
N TYR A 316 -63.73 31.41 32.08
CA TYR A 316 -64.96 32.00 31.53
C TYR A 316 -66.17 31.05 31.68
N LYS A 317 -66.03 29.76 31.33
CA LYS A 317 -67.10 28.75 31.51
C LYS A 317 -67.56 28.69 32.96
N GLN A 318 -66.61 28.65 33.90
CA GLN A 318 -66.91 28.63 35.34
C GLN A 318 -67.62 29.89 35.82
N GLU A 319 -67.14 31.07 35.43
CA GLU A 319 -67.77 32.35 35.81
C GLU A 319 -69.20 32.48 35.29
N ARG A 320 -69.45 32.08 34.03
CA ARG A 320 -70.81 32.08 33.46
C ARG A 320 -71.71 31.13 34.25
N ASN A 321 -71.22 29.92 34.52
CA ASN A 321 -71.96 28.90 35.25
C ASN A 321 -72.22 29.26 36.72
N GLN A 322 -71.45 30.16 37.34
CA GLN A 322 -71.67 30.60 38.72
C GLN A 322 -72.59 31.81 38.83
N ASN A 323 -72.72 32.59 37.76
CA ASN A 323 -73.52 33.81 37.76
C ASN A 323 -75.03 33.48 37.71
N LYS A 324 -75.76 33.95 38.74
CA LYS A 324 -77.20 33.71 38.89
C LYS A 324 -78.03 34.23 37.71
N TYR A 325 -77.63 35.31 37.06
CA TYR A 325 -78.32 35.88 35.89
C TYR A 325 -78.23 34.95 34.67
N TYR A 326 -77.04 34.43 34.36
CA TYR A 326 -76.86 33.51 33.24
C TYR A 326 -77.44 32.13 33.54
N ARG A 327 -77.40 31.65 34.78
CA ARG A 327 -78.12 30.43 35.19
C ARG A 327 -79.62 30.52 34.92
N ALA A 328 -80.24 31.65 35.21
CA ALA A 328 -81.66 31.86 34.94
C ALA A 328 -81.92 31.96 33.43
N LYS A 329 -81.10 32.73 32.69
CA LYS A 329 -81.20 32.85 31.22
C LYS A 329 -81.09 31.48 30.53
N ASP A 330 -80.04 30.74 30.85
CA ASP A 330 -79.70 29.46 30.23
C ASP A 330 -80.70 28.34 30.61
N TYR A 331 -81.53 28.54 31.66
CA TYR A 331 -82.64 27.63 31.99
C TYR A 331 -83.85 27.83 31.07
N PHE A 332 -84.11 29.07 30.62
CA PHE A 332 -85.24 29.38 29.73
C PHE A 332 -84.87 29.26 28.23
N ASP A 333 -83.63 29.56 27.87
CA ASP A 333 -83.09 29.41 26.50
C ASP A 333 -81.61 29.02 26.56
N ALA A 334 -81.32 27.76 26.22
CA ALA A 334 -79.98 27.18 26.25
C ALA A 334 -79.18 27.40 24.95
N THR A 335 -79.79 27.93 23.88
CA THR A 335 -79.14 28.01 22.56
C THR A 335 -77.89 28.89 22.58
N ASP A 336 -77.91 30.03 23.29
CA ASP A 336 -76.73 30.90 23.46
C ASP A 336 -75.61 30.22 24.28
N LYS A 337 -75.96 29.32 25.21
CA LYS A 337 -74.98 28.56 26.00
C LYS A 337 -74.34 27.47 25.15
N GLU A 338 -75.15 26.66 24.47
CA GLU A 338 -74.69 25.56 23.60
C GLU A 338 -73.78 26.08 22.49
N PHE A 339 -74.14 27.19 21.85
CA PHE A 339 -73.32 27.81 20.80
C PHE A 339 -71.93 28.23 21.31
N ARG A 340 -71.84 28.77 22.53
CA ARG A 340 -70.56 29.17 23.14
C ARG A 340 -69.73 27.99 23.61
N GLU A 341 -70.37 26.97 24.17
CA GLU A 341 -69.67 25.74 24.59
C GLU A 341 -69.12 25.01 23.38
N GLN A 342 -69.92 24.86 22.31
CA GLN A 342 -69.46 24.27 21.05
C GLN A 342 -68.28 25.05 20.45
N PHE A 343 -68.36 26.39 20.41
CA PHE A 343 -67.25 27.21 19.93
C PHE A 343 -65.98 27.02 20.78
N ILE A 344 -66.09 27.01 22.11
CA ILE A 344 -64.93 26.79 22.99
C ILE A 344 -64.37 25.37 22.81
N ASP A 345 -65.22 24.38 22.63
CA ASP A 345 -64.80 22.99 22.44
C ASP A 345 -64.06 22.80 21.11
N GLU A 346 -64.46 23.49 20.04
CA GLU A 346 -63.70 23.55 18.78
C GLU A 346 -62.29 24.14 18.95
N LEU A 347 -62.08 25.03 19.92
CA LEU A 347 -60.76 25.56 20.25
C LEU A 347 -59.94 24.59 21.14
N VAL A 348 -60.58 24.03 22.16
CA VAL A 348 -59.92 23.33 23.29
C VAL A 348 -59.73 21.83 23.07
N ASN A 349 -60.53 21.19 22.21
CA ASN A 349 -60.55 19.73 22.04
C ASN A 349 -59.14 19.13 21.89
N GLU A 350 -58.82 18.15 22.73
CA GLU A 350 -57.45 17.63 22.84
C GLU A 350 -56.99 16.79 21.63
N ASN A 351 -57.94 16.33 20.82
CA ASN A 351 -57.69 15.48 19.66
C ASN A 351 -57.79 16.24 18.34
N THR A 352 -58.73 17.18 18.24
CA THR A 352 -59.04 17.89 16.98
C THR A 352 -59.13 19.42 17.12
N GLY A 353 -58.92 19.96 18.33
CA GLY A 353 -59.08 21.39 18.59
C GLY A 353 -57.96 22.24 18.01
N LEU A 354 -58.29 23.50 17.70
CA LEU A 354 -57.34 24.43 17.08
C LEU A 354 -56.10 24.73 17.95
N PHE A 355 -56.20 24.61 19.27
CA PHE A 355 -55.03 24.70 20.16
C PHE A 355 -54.04 23.55 19.97
N LYS A 356 -54.52 22.33 19.72
CA LYS A 356 -53.65 21.17 19.42
C LYS A 356 -52.93 21.38 18.08
N THR A 357 -53.67 21.80 17.05
CA THR A 357 -53.10 22.11 15.74
C THR A 357 -52.01 23.18 15.84
N TYR A 358 -52.21 24.22 16.65
CA TYR A 358 -51.19 25.23 16.92
C TYR A 358 -49.95 24.65 17.61
N VAL A 359 -50.10 23.79 18.62
CA VAL A 359 -48.97 23.12 19.29
C VAL A 359 -48.16 22.28 18.32
N ASP A 360 -48.82 21.50 17.47
CA ASP A 360 -48.17 20.55 16.56
C ASP A 360 -47.53 21.23 15.35
N SER A 361 -48.22 22.21 14.75
CA SER A 361 -47.78 22.87 13.52
C SER A 361 -47.01 24.17 13.74
N GLY A 362 -47.27 24.87 14.85
CA GLY A 362 -46.79 26.23 15.08
C GLY A 362 -47.50 27.31 14.27
N ASN A 363 -48.59 26.99 13.58
CA ASN A 363 -49.36 27.95 12.80
C ASN A 363 -50.61 28.39 13.58
N SER A 364 -50.73 29.69 13.90
CA SER A 364 -51.88 30.26 14.59
C SER A 364 -52.98 30.80 13.65
N ASP A 365 -52.76 30.84 12.33
CA ASP A 365 -53.66 31.50 11.36
C ASP A 365 -55.09 30.97 11.44
N ALA A 366 -55.26 29.64 11.52
CA ALA A 366 -56.57 29.00 11.61
C ALA A 366 -57.28 29.38 12.92
N LEU A 367 -56.53 29.45 14.02
CA LEU A 367 -57.01 29.82 15.34
C LEU A 367 -57.39 31.31 15.41
N LEU A 368 -56.52 32.20 14.93
CA LEU A 368 -56.78 33.63 14.83
C LEU A 368 -57.97 33.94 13.93
N LYS A 369 -58.07 33.30 12.76
CA LYS A 369 -59.19 33.47 11.84
C LYS A 369 -60.52 33.06 12.48
N LYS A 370 -60.55 31.92 13.17
CA LYS A 370 -61.74 31.42 13.86
C LYS A 370 -62.20 32.39 14.94
N ILE A 371 -61.27 32.88 15.77
CA ILE A 371 -61.58 33.85 16.82
C ILE A 371 -62.09 35.17 16.23
N MET A 372 -61.36 35.75 15.27
CA MET A 372 -61.68 37.09 14.74
C MET A 372 -62.96 37.12 13.91
N THR A 373 -63.37 36.01 13.27
CA THR A 373 -64.59 35.97 12.45
C THR A 373 -65.85 35.86 13.30
N GLN A 374 -65.78 35.18 14.45
CA GLN A 374 -66.97 34.85 15.26
C GLN A 374 -67.08 35.67 16.56
N ILE A 375 -66.11 36.53 16.87
CA ILE A 375 -66.12 37.31 18.12
C ILE A 375 -67.38 38.18 18.26
N ASP A 376 -67.89 38.73 17.17
CA ASP A 376 -69.09 39.59 17.14
C ASP A 376 -70.40 38.80 17.25
N GLU A 377 -70.37 37.47 17.05
CA GLU A 377 -71.54 36.59 17.17
C GLU A 377 -71.91 36.31 18.64
N PHE A 378 -71.05 36.68 19.59
CA PHE A 378 -71.23 36.42 21.02
C PHE A 378 -71.69 37.66 21.79
N PRO A 379 -72.99 37.83 22.10
CA PRO A 379 -73.46 38.97 22.87
C PRO A 379 -72.84 38.98 24.29
N GLY A 380 -72.17 40.06 24.66
CA GLY A 380 -71.60 40.26 26.00
C GLY A 380 -70.07 40.32 26.03
N VAL A 381 -69.57 41.31 26.77
CA VAL A 381 -68.16 41.73 26.81
C VAL A 381 -67.17 40.69 27.34
N LYS A 382 -67.58 39.74 28.19
CA LYS A 382 -66.65 38.81 28.86
C LYS A 382 -65.99 37.81 27.91
N LEU A 383 -66.78 37.14 27.06
CA LEU A 383 -66.21 36.18 26.10
C LEU A 383 -65.41 36.90 25.02
N GLN A 384 -65.92 38.04 24.53
CA GLN A 384 -65.22 38.88 23.56
C GLN A 384 -63.86 39.34 24.08
N ALA A 385 -63.79 39.87 25.31
CA ALA A 385 -62.53 40.28 25.92
C ALA A 385 -61.55 39.10 26.11
N THR A 386 -62.06 37.93 26.51
CA THR A 386 -61.24 36.70 26.66
C THR A 386 -60.66 36.24 25.33
N LEU A 387 -61.47 36.24 24.27
CA LEU A 387 -61.05 35.90 22.92
C LEU A 387 -60.05 36.92 22.35
N SER A 388 -60.27 38.21 22.61
CA SER A 388 -59.32 39.27 22.28
C SER A 388 -57.98 39.10 23.01
N ARG A 389 -57.96 38.72 24.29
CA ARG A 389 -56.71 38.39 25.02
C ARG A 389 -55.95 37.22 24.39
N ILE A 390 -56.67 36.16 24.00
CA ILE A 390 -56.07 34.99 23.32
C ILE A 390 -55.47 35.42 21.97
N ALA A 391 -56.22 36.18 21.17
CA ALA A 391 -55.77 36.67 19.88
C ALA A 391 -54.51 37.53 19.97
N VAL A 392 -54.45 38.45 20.95
CA VAL A 392 -53.27 39.29 21.19
C VAL A 392 -52.06 38.45 21.57
N LYS A 393 -52.21 37.50 22.51
CA LYS A 393 -51.11 36.62 22.94
C LYS A 393 -50.59 35.72 21.83
N LEU A 394 -51.46 35.26 20.93
CA LEU A 394 -51.06 34.53 19.72
C LEU A 394 -50.29 35.43 18.75
N MET A 395 -50.80 36.63 18.47
CA MET A 395 -50.10 37.58 17.59
C MET A 395 -48.76 38.05 18.17
N ASP A 396 -48.61 38.12 19.50
CA ASP A 396 -47.35 38.42 20.17
C ASP A 396 -46.36 37.24 20.11
N ALA A 397 -46.85 36.00 20.19
CA ALA A 397 -46.02 34.80 20.06
C ALA A 397 -45.49 34.59 18.64
N ASP A 398 -46.29 34.96 17.63
CA ASP A 398 -45.89 34.89 16.22
C ASP A 398 -45.08 36.10 15.76
N ALA A 399 -45.21 37.24 16.46
CA ALA A 399 -44.37 38.39 16.20
C ALA A 399 -42.91 38.02 16.53
N LYS A 400 -42.02 38.24 15.56
CA LYS A 400 -40.57 38.25 15.78
C LYS A 400 -40.15 39.70 16.05
N PRO A 401 -40.20 40.19 17.31
CA PRO A 401 -39.80 41.57 17.58
C PRO A 401 -38.30 41.71 17.31
N GLU A 402 -37.94 42.59 16.38
CA GLU A 402 -36.54 43.00 16.20
C GLU A 402 -36.07 43.68 17.50
N ALA A 403 -35.10 43.10 18.19
CA ALA A 403 -34.46 43.74 19.34
C ALA A 403 -33.68 44.96 18.83
N VAL A 404 -34.25 46.14 18.97
CA VAL A 404 -33.66 47.40 18.52
C VAL A 404 -33.49 48.32 19.71
N ASP A 405 -32.24 48.58 20.06
CA ASP A 405 -31.90 49.59 21.06
C ASP A 405 -32.35 50.98 20.58
N ASN A 406 -32.93 51.76 21.50
CA ASN A 406 -33.37 53.13 21.27
C ASN A 406 -34.53 53.30 20.24
N ARG A 407 -35.44 52.31 20.18
CA ARG A 407 -36.59 52.28 19.26
C ARG A 407 -37.45 53.55 19.26
N SER A 408 -37.73 54.14 20.42
CA SER A 408 -38.55 55.35 20.54
C SER A 408 -37.94 56.56 19.82
N THR A 409 -36.61 56.68 19.83
CA THR A 409 -35.88 57.73 19.08
C THR A 409 -35.97 57.49 17.58
N GLN A 410 -35.83 56.24 17.14
CA GLN A 410 -35.89 55.88 15.72
C GLN A 410 -37.31 56.05 15.13
N VAL A 411 -38.35 55.75 15.90
CA VAL A 411 -39.75 55.99 15.52
C VAL A 411 -40.04 57.48 15.32
N ARG A 412 -39.56 58.35 16.23
CA ARG A 412 -39.68 59.81 16.07
C ARG A 412 -38.96 60.34 14.83
N GLN A 413 -37.77 59.80 14.54
CA GLN A 413 -37.03 60.12 13.33
C GLN A 413 -37.77 59.65 12.07
N ALA A 414 -38.33 58.44 12.07
CA ALA A 414 -39.10 57.88 10.96
C ALA A 414 -40.35 58.74 10.66
N LEU A 415 -41.12 59.12 11.68
CA LEU A 415 -42.29 59.99 11.48
C LEU A 415 -41.89 61.39 10.98
N SER A 416 -40.78 61.94 11.47
CA SER A 416 -40.27 63.24 11.01
C SER A 416 -39.81 63.18 9.54
N ALA A 417 -39.14 62.09 9.16
CA ALA A 417 -38.73 61.84 7.78
C ALA A 417 -39.95 61.67 6.85
N LEU A 418 -40.98 60.93 7.26
CA LEU A 418 -42.21 60.76 6.48
C LEU A 418 -42.97 62.09 6.34
N LYS A 419 -43.02 62.89 7.40
CA LYS A 419 -43.62 64.24 7.37
C LYS A 419 -42.93 65.17 6.35
N SER A 420 -41.60 65.03 6.16
CA SER A 420 -40.85 65.86 5.22
C SER A 420 -41.09 65.55 3.74
N LYS A 421 -41.65 64.38 3.40
CA LYS A 421 -41.81 63.90 2.01
C LYS A 421 -42.98 64.54 1.23
N LYS A 422 -43.84 65.33 1.90
CA LYS A 422 -45.09 65.93 1.38
C LYS A 422 -46.08 64.91 0.79
N GLY A 423 -47.37 65.26 0.71
CA GLY A 423 -48.38 64.38 0.07
C GLY A 423 -48.94 63.29 0.99
N LYS A 424 -49.07 62.05 0.50
CA LYS A 424 -49.73 60.96 1.25
C LYS A 424 -48.93 60.52 2.47
N GLU A 425 -47.61 60.56 2.40
CA GLU A 425 -46.66 60.21 3.46
C GLU A 425 -46.74 61.20 4.62
N GLU A 426 -46.97 62.48 4.34
CA GLU A 426 -47.19 63.51 5.35
C GLU A 426 -48.52 63.28 6.09
N GLN A 427 -49.60 63.01 5.35
CA GLN A 427 -50.90 62.67 5.95
C GLN A 427 -50.83 61.40 6.79
N TYR A 428 -50.05 60.40 6.35
CA TYR A 428 -49.82 59.18 7.11
C TYR A 428 -49.08 59.47 8.43
N ALA A 429 -48.00 60.25 8.39
CA ALA A 429 -47.27 60.65 9.59
C ALA A 429 -48.15 61.44 10.60
N LEU A 430 -48.99 62.36 10.11
CA LEU A 430 -49.92 63.13 10.95
C LEU A 430 -50.99 62.23 11.60
N LYS A 431 -51.55 61.26 10.87
CA LYS A 431 -52.52 60.32 11.43
C LYS A 431 -51.90 59.35 12.43
N MET A 432 -50.66 58.93 12.23
CA MET A 432 -49.93 58.15 13.22
C MET A 432 -49.67 58.97 14.49
N GLN A 433 -49.36 60.27 14.37
CA GLN A 433 -49.24 61.18 15.53
C GLN A 433 -50.57 61.37 16.27
N ASP A 434 -51.68 61.50 15.55
CA ASP A 434 -53.03 61.53 16.16
C ASP A 434 -53.31 60.24 16.94
N LEU A 435 -52.94 59.08 16.39
CA LEU A 435 -53.09 57.78 17.06
C LEU A 435 -52.32 57.73 18.40
N TYR A 436 -51.08 58.24 18.46
CA TYR A 436 -50.37 58.38 19.74
C TYR A 436 -51.11 59.31 20.71
N GLY A 437 -51.68 60.41 20.22
CA GLY A 437 -52.50 61.31 21.03
C GLY A 437 -53.70 60.58 21.67
N LYS A 438 -54.40 59.74 20.90
CA LYS A 438 -55.52 58.92 21.42
C LYS A 438 -55.05 57.90 22.47
N ILE A 439 -53.87 57.32 22.33
CA ILE A 439 -53.30 56.41 23.33
C ILE A 439 -52.93 57.16 24.61
N THR A 440 -52.39 58.38 24.51
CA THR A 440 -52.15 59.24 25.67
C THR A 440 -53.44 59.62 26.39
N ASP A 441 -54.56 59.79 25.67
CA ASP A 441 -55.86 60.02 26.29
C ASP A 441 -56.35 58.79 27.09
N ILE A 442 -56.08 57.56 26.61
CA ILE A 442 -56.33 56.32 27.37
C ILE A 442 -55.49 56.32 28.65
N GLU A 443 -54.20 56.64 28.57
CA GLU A 443 -53.32 56.70 29.74
C GLU A 443 -53.78 57.75 30.75
N ARG A 444 -54.20 58.93 30.28
CA ARG A 444 -54.73 60.00 31.14
C ARG A 444 -56.00 59.55 31.86
N TYR A 445 -56.88 58.85 31.16
CA TYR A 445 -58.11 58.30 31.73
C TYR A 445 -57.82 57.21 32.76
N ALA A 446 -56.85 56.32 32.49
CA ALA A 446 -56.45 55.25 33.40
C ALA A 446 -56.13 55.79 34.82
N ARG A 447 -55.45 56.94 34.90
CA ARG A 447 -55.08 57.60 36.17
C ARG A 447 -56.27 58.10 36.99
N THR A 448 -57.47 58.15 36.42
CA THR A 448 -58.70 58.52 37.13
C THR A 448 -59.43 57.30 37.73
N LEU A 449 -58.99 56.09 37.40
CA LEU A 449 -59.60 54.84 37.85
C LEU A 449 -59.01 54.38 39.20
N PRO A 450 -59.76 53.62 40.01
CA PRO A 450 -59.22 52.97 41.20
C PRO A 450 -58.27 51.81 40.83
N GLU A 451 -57.44 51.39 41.79
CA GLU A 451 -56.71 50.12 41.67
C GLU A 451 -57.66 48.93 41.89
N PRO A 452 -57.53 47.83 41.11
CA PRO A 452 -56.46 47.53 40.16
C PRO A 452 -56.70 47.97 38.71
N GLN A 453 -57.85 48.60 38.39
CA GLN A 453 -58.19 48.97 37.01
C GLN A 453 -57.18 49.96 36.40
N ASN A 454 -56.69 50.90 37.20
CA ASN A 454 -55.65 51.84 36.79
C ASN A 454 -54.42 51.11 36.23
N GLY A 455 -53.80 50.19 37.00
CA GLY A 455 -52.64 49.42 36.54
C GLY A 455 -52.89 48.64 35.24
N ILE A 456 -54.08 48.05 35.09
CA ILE A 456 -54.45 47.29 33.88
C ILE A 456 -54.53 48.20 32.65
N ILE A 457 -55.17 49.37 32.75
CA ILE A 457 -55.37 50.27 31.61
C ILE A 457 -54.10 51.08 31.28
N VAL A 458 -53.26 51.40 32.28
CA VAL A 458 -51.92 51.95 32.03
C VAL A 458 -51.07 50.96 31.24
N GLN A 459 -51.11 49.67 31.60
CA GLN A 459 -50.41 48.62 30.87
C GLN A 459 -50.95 48.48 29.43
N LEU A 460 -52.28 48.55 29.26
CA LEU A 460 -52.90 48.55 27.94
C LEU A 460 -52.39 49.72 27.07
N ALA A 461 -52.31 50.93 27.61
CA ALA A 461 -51.80 52.10 26.87
C ALA A 461 -50.32 51.92 26.49
N ALA A 462 -49.49 51.37 27.37
CA ALA A 462 -48.09 51.05 27.09
C ALA A 462 -47.95 50.00 25.98
N ASP A 463 -48.77 48.95 26.04
CA ASP A 463 -48.77 47.87 25.05
C ASP A 463 -49.30 48.34 23.69
N LEU A 464 -50.32 49.20 23.66
CA LEU A 464 -50.78 49.85 22.43
C LEU A 464 -49.68 50.74 21.83
N THR A 465 -48.99 51.53 22.65
CA THR A 465 -47.84 52.36 22.22
C THR A 465 -46.75 51.50 21.58
N LYS A 466 -46.42 50.36 22.20
CA LYS A 466 -45.42 49.42 21.69
C LYS A 466 -45.80 48.82 20.33
N ASP A 467 -47.08 48.53 20.11
CA ASP A 467 -47.57 48.04 18.82
C ASP A 467 -47.50 49.10 17.73
N VAL A 468 -47.86 50.34 18.05
CA VAL A 468 -47.73 51.49 17.13
C VAL A 468 -46.26 51.73 16.80
N ASP A 469 -45.36 51.73 17.80
CA ASP A 469 -43.91 51.87 17.62
C ASP A 469 -43.34 50.81 16.68
N GLN A 470 -43.69 49.53 16.91
CA GLN A 470 -43.26 48.42 16.06
C GLN A 470 -43.73 48.63 14.61
N PHE A 471 -44.99 49.02 14.42
CA PHE A 471 -45.57 49.21 13.10
C PHE A 471 -44.94 50.38 12.33
N VAL A 472 -44.74 51.53 13.00
CA VAL A 472 -44.05 52.68 12.39
C VAL A 472 -42.62 52.30 12.02
N TYR A 473 -41.92 51.60 12.91
CA TYR A 473 -40.54 51.23 12.68
C TYR A 473 -40.37 50.27 11.49
N GLN A 474 -41.22 49.24 11.39
CA GLN A 474 -41.24 48.32 10.25
C GLN A 474 -41.55 49.01 8.92
N ASN A 475 -42.29 50.13 8.97
CA ASN A 475 -42.70 50.89 7.79
C ASN A 475 -42.00 52.26 7.70
N LYS A 476 -40.80 52.41 8.25
CA LYS A 476 -40.06 53.68 8.28
C LYS A 476 -39.75 54.28 6.89
N ALA A 477 -39.79 53.47 5.84
CA ALA A 477 -39.48 53.90 4.48
C ALA A 477 -40.66 54.60 3.76
N GLY A 478 -41.91 54.31 4.13
CA GLY A 478 -43.10 54.77 3.42
C GLY A 478 -44.42 54.22 3.96
N ILE A 479 -45.49 54.34 3.19
CA ILE A 479 -46.82 53.85 3.58
C ILE A 479 -46.83 52.31 3.62
N PRO A 480 -47.37 51.68 4.69
CA PRO A 480 -47.44 50.22 4.82
C PRO A 480 -48.26 49.56 3.72
N SER A 481 -48.02 48.27 3.48
CA SER A 481 -48.87 47.47 2.60
C SER A 481 -50.26 47.24 3.22
N LYS A 482 -51.27 46.96 2.38
CA LYS A 482 -52.62 46.61 2.85
C LYS A 482 -52.61 45.46 3.86
N VAL A 483 -51.82 44.42 3.60
CA VAL A 483 -51.70 43.24 4.47
C VAL A 483 -51.07 43.61 5.81
N ALA A 484 -49.97 44.37 5.79
CA ALA A 484 -49.30 44.82 7.02
C ALA A 484 -50.22 45.70 7.87
N TYR A 485 -50.99 46.59 7.23
CA TYR A 485 -51.97 47.42 7.92
C TYR A 485 -53.13 46.60 8.50
N GLN A 486 -53.68 45.63 7.77
CA GLN A 486 -54.76 44.78 8.27
C GLN A 486 -54.31 43.97 9.50
N GLN A 487 -53.08 43.46 9.51
CA GLN A 487 -52.52 42.77 10.68
C GLN A 487 -52.34 43.71 11.88
N PHE A 488 -51.82 44.91 11.64
CA PHE A 488 -51.70 45.94 12.67
C PHE A 488 -53.06 46.37 13.23
N GLU A 489 -54.03 46.69 12.36
CA GLU A 489 -55.39 47.06 12.75
C GLU A 489 -56.04 45.96 13.58
N MET A 490 -55.93 44.71 13.14
CA MET A 490 -56.46 43.55 13.86
C MET A 490 -55.84 43.42 15.25
N LYS A 491 -54.51 43.57 15.36
CA LYS A 491 -53.81 43.50 16.65
C LYS A 491 -54.23 44.63 17.60
N VAL A 492 -54.28 45.87 17.10
CA VAL A 492 -54.65 47.03 17.92
C VAL A 492 -56.12 46.94 18.36
N LYS A 493 -57.04 46.51 17.48
CA LYS A 493 -58.44 46.25 17.84
C LYS A 493 -58.55 45.17 18.92
N ALA A 494 -57.92 44.02 18.72
CA ALA A 494 -57.94 42.94 19.70
C ALA A 494 -57.35 43.40 21.05
N ARG A 495 -56.25 44.15 21.04
CA ARG A 495 -55.63 44.70 22.25
C ARG A 495 -56.55 45.68 22.98
N LEU A 496 -57.19 46.59 22.24
CA LEU A 496 -58.15 47.53 22.82
C LEU A 496 -59.33 46.81 23.50
N HIS A 497 -59.93 45.83 22.82
CA HIS A 497 -61.06 45.07 23.33
C HIS A 497 -60.68 44.01 24.39
N SER A 498 -59.40 43.78 24.64
CA SER A 498 -58.92 42.75 25.59
C SER A 498 -59.30 43.04 27.06
N GLN A 499 -59.64 44.29 27.37
CA GLN A 499 -60.00 44.77 28.72
C GLN A 499 -61.44 45.28 28.81
N ASP A 500 -62.28 45.01 27.80
CA ASP A 500 -63.67 45.50 27.79
C ASP A 500 -64.51 44.97 28.95
N ASP A 501 -64.21 43.77 29.45
CA ASP A 501 -64.88 43.21 30.61
C ASP A 501 -64.57 43.98 31.90
N VAL A 502 -63.31 44.43 32.07
CA VAL A 502 -62.88 45.30 33.17
C VAL A 502 -63.53 46.68 33.06
N MET A 503 -63.66 47.19 31.83
CA MET A 503 -64.10 48.57 31.57
C MET A 503 -65.59 48.74 31.32
N SER A 504 -66.35 47.64 31.20
CA SER A 504 -67.79 47.65 30.92
C SER A 504 -68.64 48.49 31.87
N GLY A 505 -68.21 48.67 33.12
CA GLY A 505 -68.88 49.53 34.12
C GLY A 505 -68.59 51.02 33.98
N HIS A 506 -67.66 51.43 33.11
CA HIS A 506 -67.15 52.79 33.02
C HIS A 506 -67.59 53.50 31.73
N ARG A 507 -68.71 54.25 31.78
CA ARG A 507 -69.31 54.92 30.59
C ARG A 507 -68.32 55.69 29.68
N PRO A 508 -67.32 56.43 30.18
CA PRO A 508 -66.37 57.15 29.33
C PRO A 508 -65.50 56.23 28.46
N TRP A 509 -65.31 54.96 28.84
CA TRP A 509 -64.49 53.99 28.11
C TRP A 509 -64.93 53.82 26.65
N TYR A 510 -66.24 53.71 26.41
CA TYR A 510 -66.77 53.51 25.06
C TYR A 510 -66.42 54.68 24.12
N PHE A 511 -66.45 55.92 24.64
CA PHE A 511 -66.07 57.10 23.86
C PHE A 511 -64.56 57.14 23.58
N ILE A 512 -63.73 56.78 24.56
CA ILE A 512 -62.27 56.79 24.43
C ILE A 512 -61.82 55.69 23.46
N ALA A 513 -62.33 54.47 23.62
CA ALA A 513 -62.06 53.35 22.72
C ALA A 513 -62.60 53.63 21.31
N GLY A 514 -63.81 54.18 21.19
CA GLY A 514 -64.41 54.56 19.91
C GLY A 514 -63.59 55.60 19.15
N ASN A 515 -63.03 56.59 19.85
CA ASN A 515 -62.14 57.58 19.24
C ASN A 515 -60.86 56.95 18.67
N LEU A 516 -60.25 55.98 19.38
CA LEU A 516 -59.08 55.25 18.88
C LEU A 516 -59.44 54.40 17.64
N LEU A 517 -60.57 53.69 17.68
CA LEU A 517 -61.07 52.89 16.55
C LEU A 517 -61.37 53.75 15.32
N LEU A 518 -61.93 54.95 15.52
CA LEU A 518 -62.16 55.90 14.45
C LEU A 518 -60.84 56.39 13.84
N SER A 519 -59.85 56.73 14.65
CA SER A 519 -58.52 57.11 14.17
C SER A 519 -57.89 55.97 13.34
N LEU A 520 -58.00 54.72 13.78
CA LEU A 520 -57.58 53.54 12.99
C LEU A 520 -58.36 53.45 11.67
N ALA A 521 -59.69 53.49 11.68
CA ALA A 521 -60.49 53.39 10.45
C ALA A 521 -60.12 54.48 9.42
N THR A 522 -59.87 55.70 9.89
CA THR A 522 -59.45 56.79 9.00
C THR A 522 -58.02 56.62 8.47
N LEU A 523 -57.13 55.97 9.23
CA LEU A 523 -55.79 55.57 8.78
C LEU A 523 -55.89 54.46 7.72
N GLY A 524 -56.77 53.48 7.91
CA GLY A 524 -57.00 52.40 6.94
C GLY A 524 -57.52 52.89 5.60
N LYS A 525 -58.40 53.90 5.58
CA LYS A 525 -58.82 54.57 4.34
C LYS A 525 -57.63 55.18 3.57
N LEU A 526 -56.65 55.75 4.28
CA LEU A 526 -55.46 56.34 3.68
C LEU A 526 -54.53 55.26 3.08
N VAL A 527 -54.32 54.15 3.80
CA VAL A 527 -53.44 53.04 3.38
C VAL A 527 -54.05 52.23 2.23
N CYS A 528 -55.35 51.93 2.28
CA CYS A 528 -56.01 51.05 1.32
C CYS A 528 -56.49 51.75 0.03
N SER A 529 -56.38 53.08 -0.06
CA SER A 529 -56.76 53.86 -1.26
C SER A 529 -55.80 53.58 -2.43
N LYS A 530 -56.16 52.65 -3.31
CA LYS A 530 -55.54 52.49 -4.64
C LYS A 530 -56.29 53.31 -5.69
N VAL A 531 -55.50 54.11 -6.41
CA VAL A 531 -55.74 54.71 -7.73
C VAL A 531 -56.81 53.98 -8.55
N LEU A 532 -57.96 54.60 -8.68
CA LEU A 532 -58.80 54.50 -9.88
C LEU A 532 -59.17 55.93 -10.25
N THR A 533 -58.75 56.32 -11.45
CA THR A 533 -58.79 57.67 -12.05
C THR A 533 -57.64 58.59 -11.62
N GLY A 534 -56.70 58.84 -12.54
CA GLY A 534 -55.65 59.85 -12.39
C GLY A 534 -56.21 61.26 -12.40
N ARG A 535 -56.93 61.64 -11.35
CA ARG A 535 -57.26 63.02 -10.98
C ARG A 535 -57.09 63.18 -9.48
N ALA A 536 -56.28 64.14 -9.07
CA ALA A 536 -56.33 64.70 -7.74
C ALA A 536 -57.58 65.57 -7.65
N THR A 537 -58.58 65.16 -6.89
CA THR A 537 -59.57 66.07 -6.33
C THR A 537 -59.49 66.00 -4.82
N LEU A 538 -58.65 66.89 -4.28
CA LEU A 538 -58.94 67.57 -3.03
C LEU A 538 -60.37 68.12 -3.14
N PHE A 539 -61.17 67.96 -2.09
CA PHE A 539 -62.44 68.65 -1.80
C PHE A 539 -63.12 69.41 -2.96
N PHE A 540 -64.38 69.02 -3.24
CA PHE A 540 -65.34 69.59 -4.20
C PHE A 540 -65.23 69.09 -5.64
N ASP A 541 -65.94 68.00 -5.93
CA ASP A 541 -66.79 67.95 -7.12
C ASP A 541 -68.03 67.09 -6.81
N LYS A 542 -69.17 67.78 -6.66
CA LYS A 542 -70.46 67.17 -6.34
C LYS A 542 -71.00 66.52 -7.61
N THR A 543 -71.17 65.19 -7.61
CA THR A 543 -72.01 64.53 -8.62
C THR A 543 -73.47 64.61 -8.17
N ALA A 544 -74.38 64.92 -9.09
CA ALA A 544 -75.80 65.13 -8.80
C ALA A 544 -76.48 63.93 -8.10
N ALA A 545 -75.93 62.71 -8.25
CA ALA A 545 -76.39 61.51 -7.56
C ALA A 545 -75.93 61.38 -6.09
N GLN A 546 -74.98 62.20 -5.63
CA GLN A 546 -74.57 62.27 -4.22
C GLN A 546 -75.31 63.34 -3.42
N LYS A 547 -76.08 64.23 -4.06
CA LYS A 547 -77.07 65.08 -3.36
C LYS A 547 -78.30 64.31 -2.88
N GLU A 548 -78.49 63.07 -3.33
CA GLU A 548 -79.67 62.25 -3.01
C GLU A 548 -79.35 61.10 -2.03
N ILE A 549 -78.06 60.87 -1.71
CA ILE A 549 -77.60 59.82 -0.78
C ILE A 549 -77.01 60.43 0.51
N GLU A 550 -76.89 61.77 0.61
CA GLU A 550 -76.60 62.47 1.87
C GLU A 550 -77.87 62.67 2.75
N ALA A 551 -79.05 62.30 2.25
CA ALA A 551 -80.29 62.31 3.04
C ALA A 551 -80.26 61.43 4.31
N PRO A 552 -79.66 60.23 4.37
CA PRO A 552 -79.73 59.37 5.57
C PRO A 552 -78.62 59.59 6.60
N VAL A 553 -77.58 60.38 6.28
CA VAL A 553 -76.47 60.66 7.22
C VAL A 553 -76.70 61.95 8.00
N ASP A 554 -77.34 62.94 7.38
CA ASP A 554 -77.83 64.12 8.08
C ASP A 554 -79.08 63.79 8.94
N GLU A 555 -79.89 62.79 8.55
CA GLU A 555 -81.01 62.29 9.35
C GLU A 555 -80.52 61.46 10.58
N ALA A 556 -79.44 60.68 10.45
CA ALA A 556 -78.83 59.97 11.59
C ALA A 556 -78.03 60.89 12.55
N LEU A 557 -77.63 62.08 12.11
CA LEU A 557 -77.00 63.11 12.96
C LEU A 557 -78.02 64.06 13.59
N GLU A 558 -79.17 64.29 12.95
CA GLU A 558 -80.33 64.94 13.57
C GLU A 558 -80.99 64.03 14.62
N ASP A 559 -81.09 62.70 14.41
CA ASP A 559 -81.64 61.75 15.40
C ASP A 559 -80.76 61.55 16.65
N ILE A 560 -79.44 61.78 16.55
CA ILE A 560 -78.56 61.81 17.72
C ILE A 560 -78.65 63.17 18.44
N ARG A 561 -79.00 64.25 17.74
CA ARG A 561 -79.12 65.59 18.31
C ARG A 561 -80.47 65.80 19.02
N THR A 562 -81.54 65.17 18.53
CA THR A 562 -82.87 65.13 19.20
C THR A 562 -82.91 64.21 20.42
N LEU A 563 -81.94 63.29 20.58
CA LEU A 563 -81.72 62.54 21.82
C LEU A 563 -81.07 63.38 22.96
N PHE A 564 -80.71 64.64 22.70
CA PHE A 564 -80.08 65.54 23.68
C PHE A 564 -80.76 66.92 23.84
N GLU A 565 -82.01 67.09 23.36
CA GLU A 565 -82.87 68.23 23.69
C GLU A 565 -84.16 67.75 24.39
N ILE A 566 -84.07 67.58 25.73
CA ILE A 566 -85.10 67.18 26.74
C ILE A 566 -85.49 65.69 26.76
#